data_AF-A0AA88IDU0-F1
#
_entry.id   AF-A0AA88IDU0-F1
#
_cell.length_a   1.000
_cell.length_b   1.000
_cell.length_c   1.000
_cell.angle_alpha   90.00
_cell.angle_beta   90.00
_cell.angle_gamma   90.00
#
_symmetry.space_group_name_H-M   'P 1'
#
loop_
_entity.id
_entity.type
_entity.pdbx_description
1 polymer ?
#
loop_
_entity_poly.entity_id
_entity_poly.type
_entity_poly.pdbx_seq_one_letter_code
_entity_poly.pdbx_strand_id
1 'polypeptide(L)'
;MITINESFTDDGKKNKARPANEAPASQEPCLSCCVVGESKTDTYDESKLNKVDSTNDLMEYLDRGESAVVCNKWTFESSWEVANKVGGIYTVIRSKAIISVEELGNQYILLGPYKEKYARVEVEDLEFPAGPMNNAVSKLRDLGFRIHTGRWLVAGNPLVILFDIGSASCNLDQYKQTLFEKSGIGIPHEDIESNDAVIFGFLAAQFIDEFHYFSNKGGETAPKIVCHFH
;
A
#
# COMPACT_ATOMS: atom_id res chain seq x y z
N MET A 1 11.43 -0.02 8.80
CA MET A 1 12.73 -0.39 9.41
C MET A 1 12.44 -1.31 10.60
N ILE A 2 12.53 -2.62 10.40
CA ILE A 2 12.40 -3.61 11.48
C ILE A 2 13.75 -4.32 11.55
N THR A 3 14.48 -4.09 12.63
CA THR A 3 15.78 -4.74 12.86
C THR A 3 15.54 -6.04 13.61
N ILE A 4 16.00 -7.15 13.05
CA ILE A 4 16.04 -8.45 13.74
C ILE A 4 17.31 -8.47 14.59
N ASN A 5 17.20 -8.68 15.89
CA ASN A 5 18.33 -8.98 16.77
C ASN A 5 17.89 -10.07 17.77
N GLU A 6 18.69 -11.13 17.89
CA GLU A 6 18.40 -12.27 18.77
C GLU A 6 19.14 -12.19 20.12
N SER A 7 18.64 -12.99 21.07
CA SER A 7 19.31 -13.61 22.23
C SER A 7 19.51 -12.83 23.56
N PHE A 8 18.93 -13.42 24.65
CA PHE A 8 19.49 -13.74 26.00
C PHE A 8 20.61 -12.82 26.57
N THR A 9 20.68 -12.32 27.82
CA THR A 9 20.18 -12.65 29.20
C THR A 9 20.40 -11.42 30.12
N ASP A 10 19.90 -11.25 31.36
CA ASP A 10 18.75 -11.76 32.16
C ASP A 10 18.74 -11.03 33.55
N ASP A 11 17.74 -11.30 34.41
CA ASP A 11 17.62 -11.08 35.87
C ASP A 11 17.44 -9.64 36.45
N GLY A 12 16.50 -9.50 37.41
CA GLY A 12 16.73 -8.65 38.60
C GLY A 12 15.93 -7.35 38.88
N LYS A 13 14.73 -7.48 39.49
CA LYS A 13 14.15 -6.63 40.58
C LYS A 13 13.53 -5.22 40.33
N LYS A 14 12.20 -5.16 40.59
CA LYS A 14 11.45 -4.20 41.48
C LYS A 14 11.67 -2.67 41.32
N ASN A 15 10.63 -1.83 41.13
CA ASN A 15 9.65 -1.47 42.18
C ASN A 15 8.55 -0.47 41.74
N LYS A 16 7.37 -0.58 42.40
CA LYS A 16 6.40 0.47 42.85
C LYS A 16 5.74 1.46 41.87
N ALA A 17 4.40 1.42 41.89
CA ALA A 17 3.48 2.50 41.51
C ALA A 17 3.09 3.40 42.72
N ARG A 18 2.67 4.66 42.47
CA ARG A 18 1.51 5.36 43.10
C ARG A 18 1.22 6.72 42.36
N PRO A 19 0.23 7.57 42.75
CA PRO A 19 -0.96 7.79 41.92
C PRO A 19 -1.20 9.26 41.47
N ALA A 20 -2.37 9.51 40.88
CA ALA A 20 -2.90 10.85 40.61
C ALA A 20 -3.23 11.65 41.87
N ASN A 21 -3.31 12.99 41.74
CA ASN A 21 -4.22 13.84 42.52
C ASN A 21 -4.51 15.21 41.88
N GLU A 22 -5.77 15.57 42.01
CA GLU A 22 -6.56 16.82 41.90
C GLU A 22 -5.90 18.24 41.80
N ALA A 23 -6.71 19.17 41.27
CA ALA A 23 -6.47 20.62 41.14
C ALA A 23 -6.82 21.43 42.41
N PRO A 24 -6.55 22.75 42.41
CA PRO A 24 -7.64 23.70 42.69
C PRO A 24 -7.64 24.98 41.82
N ALA A 25 -8.65 25.84 42.02
CA ALA A 25 -9.04 26.97 41.16
C ALA A 25 -8.92 28.37 41.81
N SER A 26 -9.22 29.43 41.03
CA SER A 26 -9.48 30.88 41.32
C SER A 26 -8.74 31.80 40.31
N GLN A 27 -9.21 33.00 39.91
CA GLN A 27 -10.46 33.76 40.10
C GLN A 27 -10.61 34.80 38.95
N GLU A 28 -11.81 35.34 38.69
CA GLU A 28 -12.09 36.37 37.66
C GLU A 28 -11.72 37.82 38.08
N PRO A 29 -11.96 38.88 37.26
CA PRO A 29 -13.30 39.50 37.22
C PRO A 29 -13.83 40.03 35.86
N CYS A 30 -15.08 39.68 35.55
CA CYS A 30 -16.23 40.57 35.26
C CYS A 30 -16.07 41.89 34.44
N LEU A 31 -16.92 42.06 33.41
CA LEU A 31 -17.85 43.21 33.30
C LEU A 31 -18.97 42.98 32.27
N SER A 32 -20.18 43.41 32.60
CA SER A 32 -21.43 43.16 31.85
C SER A 32 -21.94 44.39 31.09
N CYS A 33 -22.80 44.18 30.09
CA CYS A 33 -23.93 45.06 29.78
C CYS A 33 -25.01 44.34 28.94
N CYS A 34 -26.23 44.90 28.89
CA CYS A 34 -27.46 44.11 28.78
C CYS A 34 -28.16 44.07 27.39
N VAL A 35 -28.65 42.87 27.03
CA VAL A 35 -30.03 42.48 26.57
C VAL A 35 -30.76 43.26 25.43
N VAL A 36 -31.56 42.48 24.68
CA VAL A 36 -32.58 42.77 23.63
C VAL A 36 -32.02 42.62 22.20
N GLY A 37 -32.64 41.90 21.23
CA GLY A 37 -33.86 41.09 21.21
C GLY A 37 -34.36 40.93 19.75
N GLU A 38 -34.56 39.68 19.30
CA GLU A 38 -35.28 39.20 18.08
C GLU A 38 -35.00 39.82 16.68
N SER A 39 -34.60 38.97 15.71
CA SER A 39 -35.45 38.54 14.57
C SER A 39 -34.64 37.79 13.49
N LYS A 40 -35.28 36.86 12.76
CA LYS A 40 -34.65 36.10 11.66
C LYS A 40 -34.84 36.80 10.31
N THR A 41 -33.79 36.81 9.48
CA THR A 41 -33.91 36.75 8.02
C THR A 41 -32.79 35.86 7.46
N ASP A 42 -33.15 34.90 6.61
CA ASP A 42 -32.20 33.96 6.01
C ASP A 42 -31.50 34.62 4.81
N THR A 43 -30.26 35.08 4.99
CA THR A 43 -29.41 35.48 3.86
C THR A 43 -28.72 34.25 3.28
N TYR A 44 -29.05 33.88 2.05
CA TYR A 44 -28.27 32.92 1.27
C TYR A 44 -26.82 33.42 1.14
N ASP A 45 -25.87 32.65 1.67
CA ASP A 45 -24.46 32.89 1.43
C ASP A 45 -24.07 32.38 0.04
N GLU A 46 -23.79 33.30 -0.90
CA GLU A 46 -23.23 32.97 -2.22
C GLU A 46 -21.72 32.71 -2.17
N SER A 47 -21.22 32.03 -1.13
CA SER A 47 -19.89 31.41 -1.09
C SER A 47 -19.78 30.19 -2.03
N LYS A 48 -20.32 30.33 -3.25
CA LYS A 48 -20.09 29.42 -4.38
C LYS A 48 -18.62 29.47 -4.76
N LEU A 49 -17.86 28.54 -4.19
CA LEU A 49 -16.79 27.81 -4.86
C LEU A 49 -15.86 28.69 -5.72
N ASN A 50 -14.96 29.44 -5.07
CA ASN A 50 -13.84 30.11 -5.75
C ASN A 50 -12.95 29.03 -6.42
N LYS A 51 -13.23 28.75 -7.70
CA LYS A 51 -12.74 27.57 -8.42
C LYS A 51 -11.48 27.83 -9.25
N VAL A 52 -10.71 28.88 -8.93
CA VAL A 52 -9.73 29.48 -9.84
C VAL A 52 -8.27 29.27 -9.41
N ASP A 53 -7.99 29.03 -8.12
CA ASP A 53 -6.60 28.81 -7.65
C ASP A 53 -6.24 27.31 -7.50
N SER A 54 -7.18 26.46 -7.07
CA SER A 54 -6.90 25.06 -6.69
C SER A 54 -6.49 24.12 -7.85
N THR A 55 -6.67 24.53 -9.11
CA THR A 55 -6.29 23.70 -10.26
C THR A 55 -4.81 23.80 -10.62
N ASN A 56 -4.13 24.90 -10.27
CA ASN A 56 -2.69 25.03 -10.51
C ASN A 56 -1.89 24.19 -9.51
N ASP A 57 -2.27 24.22 -8.21
CA ASP A 57 -1.68 23.38 -7.18
C ASP A 57 -1.82 21.88 -7.49
N LEU A 58 -2.94 21.45 -8.08
CA LEU A 58 -3.12 20.04 -8.46
C LEU A 58 -2.21 19.62 -9.63
N MET A 59 -1.93 20.53 -10.57
CA MET A 59 -1.04 20.25 -11.71
C MET A 59 0.41 20.04 -11.27
N GLU A 60 0.86 20.63 -10.16
CA GLU A 60 2.20 20.43 -9.60
C GLU A 60 2.45 18.96 -9.20
N TYR A 61 1.40 18.24 -8.77
CA TYR A 61 1.50 16.84 -8.35
C TYR A 61 1.28 15.82 -9.49
N LEU A 62 0.85 16.24 -10.68
CA LEU A 62 0.59 15.36 -11.83
C LEU A 62 1.77 15.36 -12.81
N ASP A 63 2.98 15.20 -12.28
CA ASP A 63 4.25 15.26 -13.00
C ASP A 63 4.67 13.93 -13.66
N ARG A 64 3.77 12.94 -13.72
CA ARG A 64 4.01 11.59 -14.24
C ARG A 64 5.18 10.87 -13.57
N GLY A 65 5.39 11.16 -12.29
CA GLY A 65 6.36 10.49 -11.43
C GLY A 65 7.76 11.11 -11.43
N GLU A 66 7.98 12.29 -12.00
CA GLU A 66 9.29 12.97 -11.96
C GLU A 66 9.74 13.20 -10.51
N SER A 67 8.89 13.80 -9.67
CA SER A 67 9.14 13.98 -8.24
C SER A 67 9.20 12.65 -7.48
N ALA A 68 8.49 11.62 -7.96
CA ALA A 68 8.53 10.29 -7.36
C ALA A 68 9.90 9.63 -7.56
N VAL A 69 10.46 9.72 -8.78
CA VAL A 69 11.83 9.23 -9.10
C VAL A 69 12.87 10.01 -8.30
N VAL A 70 12.84 11.35 -8.33
CA VAL A 70 13.82 12.20 -7.62
C VAL A 70 13.81 11.93 -6.10
N CYS A 71 12.64 11.69 -5.52
CA CYS A 71 12.51 11.40 -4.09
C CYS A 71 12.64 9.92 -3.72
N ASN A 72 12.94 9.03 -4.69
CA ASN A 72 12.93 7.57 -4.56
C ASN A 72 11.65 7.01 -3.89
N LYS A 73 10.48 7.58 -4.25
CA LYS A 73 9.15 7.13 -3.80
C LYS A 73 8.66 5.99 -4.69
N TRP A 74 8.08 4.97 -4.09
CA TRP A 74 7.48 3.83 -4.78
C TRP A 74 6.13 3.48 -4.16
N THR A 75 5.14 3.17 -4.99
CA THR A 75 3.80 2.77 -4.55
C THR A 75 3.43 1.43 -5.18
N PHE A 76 3.30 0.41 -4.34
CA PHE A 76 2.74 -0.88 -4.72
C PHE A 76 1.27 -0.92 -4.28
N GLU A 77 0.36 -1.14 -5.21
CA GLU A 77 -1.06 -1.34 -4.90
C GLU A 77 -1.46 -2.77 -5.26
N SER A 78 -1.85 -3.53 -4.24
CA SER A 78 -2.07 -4.97 -4.30
C SER A 78 -3.54 -5.29 -4.16
N SER A 79 -4.07 -6.14 -5.04
CA SER A 79 -5.40 -6.72 -4.86
C SER A 79 -5.58 -8.02 -5.63
N TRP A 80 -6.51 -8.84 -5.14
CA TRP A 80 -6.99 -10.04 -5.84
C TRP A 80 -7.58 -9.73 -7.23
N GLU A 81 -8.09 -8.51 -7.44
CA GLU A 81 -8.80 -8.11 -8.65
C GLU A 81 -7.92 -7.39 -9.72
N VAL A 82 -6.61 -7.23 -9.49
CA VAL A 82 -5.68 -6.67 -10.50
C VAL A 82 -5.60 -7.62 -11.71
N ALA A 83 -5.98 -7.12 -12.90
CA ALA A 83 -6.09 -7.89 -14.14
C ALA A 83 -6.94 -9.20 -14.03
N ASN A 84 -7.84 -9.26 -13.03
CA ASN A 84 -8.64 -10.43 -12.70
C ASN A 84 -10.04 -9.97 -12.27
N LYS A 85 -10.97 -9.87 -13.22
CA LYS A 85 -12.31 -9.33 -12.94
C LYS A 85 -13.16 -10.30 -12.12
N VAL A 86 -13.35 -10.01 -10.84
CA VAL A 86 -14.23 -10.77 -9.93
C VAL A 86 -15.48 -9.96 -9.56
N GLY A 87 -15.32 -8.67 -9.21
CA GLY A 87 -16.38 -7.84 -8.65
C GLY A 87 -16.13 -6.34 -8.77
N GLY A 88 -16.32 -5.64 -7.66
CA GLY A 88 -16.29 -4.17 -7.61
C GLY A 88 -14.89 -3.58 -7.58
N ILE A 89 -13.93 -4.27 -6.96
CA ILE A 89 -12.58 -3.72 -6.72
C ILE A 89 -11.83 -3.60 -8.05
N TYR A 90 -12.03 -4.53 -9.00
CA TYR A 90 -11.57 -4.40 -10.38
C TYR A 90 -11.94 -3.04 -10.98
N THR A 91 -13.18 -2.59 -10.78
CA THR A 91 -13.68 -1.32 -11.33
C THR A 91 -13.07 -0.12 -10.63
N VAL A 92 -12.88 -0.19 -9.30
CA VAL A 92 -12.20 0.86 -8.53
C VAL A 92 -10.75 1.02 -8.99
N ILE A 93 -9.96 -0.05 -8.99
CA ILE A 93 -8.54 0.01 -9.36
C ILE A 93 -8.39 0.41 -10.84
N ARG A 94 -9.16 -0.20 -11.75
CA ARG A 94 -9.12 0.10 -13.19
C ARG A 94 -9.48 1.56 -13.50
N SER A 95 -10.41 2.16 -12.76
CA SER A 95 -10.82 3.55 -12.98
C SER A 95 -9.84 4.55 -12.35
N LYS A 96 -9.23 4.20 -11.21
CA LYS A 96 -8.18 4.98 -10.53
C LYS A 96 -6.82 4.93 -11.25
N ALA A 97 -6.53 3.85 -12.00
CA ALA A 97 -5.22 3.62 -12.62
C ALA A 97 -4.70 4.81 -13.45
N ILE A 98 -5.56 5.53 -14.18
CA ILE A 98 -5.15 6.69 -14.97
C ILE A 98 -4.55 7.80 -14.11
N ILE A 99 -5.26 8.26 -13.06
CA ILE A 99 -4.80 9.36 -12.23
C ILE A 99 -3.58 8.97 -11.39
N SER A 100 -3.48 7.70 -10.96
CA SER A 100 -2.30 7.20 -10.26
C SER A 100 -1.05 7.12 -11.14
N VAL A 101 -1.18 6.86 -12.44
CA VAL A 101 -0.05 6.93 -13.39
C VAL A 101 0.26 8.38 -13.77
N GLU A 102 -0.74 9.27 -13.83
CA GLU A 102 -0.51 10.72 -14.04
C GLU A 102 0.24 11.37 -12.86
N GLU A 103 0.04 10.89 -11.63
CA GLU A 103 0.80 11.32 -10.44
C GLU A 103 2.18 10.63 -10.32
N LEU A 104 2.24 9.30 -10.45
CA LEU A 104 3.41 8.50 -10.03
C LEU A 104 4.17 7.83 -11.18
N GLY A 105 3.64 7.85 -12.40
CA GLY A 105 4.28 7.25 -13.57
C GLY A 105 4.64 5.77 -13.38
N ASN A 106 5.89 5.42 -13.69
CA ASN A 106 6.43 4.07 -13.53
C ASN A 106 6.81 3.72 -12.07
N GLN A 107 6.66 4.64 -11.12
CA GLN A 107 6.87 4.38 -9.69
C GLN A 107 5.61 3.81 -9.00
N TYR A 108 4.49 3.71 -9.75
CA TYR A 108 3.26 3.04 -9.34
C TYR A 108 3.10 1.70 -10.06
N ILE A 109 3.01 0.63 -9.27
CA ILE A 109 2.96 -0.75 -9.76
C ILE A 109 1.82 -1.49 -9.06
N LEU A 110 1.03 -2.22 -9.85
CA LEU A 110 -0.05 -3.05 -9.35
C LEU A 110 0.43 -4.50 -9.14
N LEU A 111 0.06 -5.08 -8.00
CA LEU A 111 0.37 -6.46 -7.63
C LEU A 111 -0.90 -7.31 -7.63
N GLY A 112 -0.87 -8.48 -8.26
CA GLY A 112 -2.05 -9.35 -8.35
C GLY A 112 -1.76 -10.83 -8.55
N PRO A 113 -2.78 -11.70 -8.45
CA PRO A 113 -2.66 -13.11 -8.79
C PRO A 113 -2.66 -13.31 -10.31
N TYR A 114 -1.73 -14.10 -10.84
CA TYR A 114 -1.77 -14.50 -12.25
C TYR A 114 -2.89 -15.51 -12.49
N LYS A 115 -3.86 -15.12 -13.33
CA LYS A 115 -4.92 -16.01 -13.82
C LYS A 115 -4.89 -15.95 -15.36
N GLU A 116 -4.25 -16.94 -15.99
CA GLU A 116 -3.91 -16.99 -17.43
C GLU A 116 -5.06 -16.53 -18.36
N LYS A 117 -6.27 -17.03 -18.10
CA LYS A 117 -7.50 -16.72 -18.86
C LYS A 117 -7.75 -15.22 -19.06
N TYR A 118 -7.43 -14.40 -18.05
CA TYR A 118 -7.64 -12.94 -18.09
C TYR A 118 -6.37 -12.21 -18.51
N ALA A 119 -5.22 -12.62 -17.96
CA ALA A 119 -3.92 -12.00 -18.27
C ALA A 119 -3.61 -12.00 -19.77
N ARG A 120 -3.90 -13.07 -20.51
CA ARG A 120 -3.65 -13.18 -21.97
C ARG A 120 -4.45 -12.20 -22.85
N VAL A 121 -5.45 -11.50 -22.29
CA VAL A 121 -6.29 -10.52 -23.00
C VAL A 121 -6.10 -9.12 -22.43
N GLU A 122 -5.88 -9.01 -21.12
CA GLU A 122 -5.77 -7.72 -20.43
C GLU A 122 -4.33 -7.24 -20.23
N VAL A 123 -3.29 -8.08 -20.34
CA VAL A 123 -1.90 -7.71 -20.05
C VAL A 123 -1.01 -7.86 -21.28
N GLU A 124 -0.22 -6.82 -21.56
CA GLU A 124 0.91 -6.87 -22.48
C GLU A 124 2.17 -7.25 -21.69
N ASP A 125 2.80 -8.36 -22.03
CA ASP A 125 4.03 -8.83 -21.37
C ASP A 125 5.17 -7.82 -21.57
N LEU A 126 5.87 -7.48 -20.48
CA LEU A 126 6.95 -6.51 -20.43
C LEU A 126 8.00 -6.97 -19.41
N GLU A 127 9.24 -7.16 -19.84
CA GLU A 127 10.36 -7.29 -18.91
C GLU A 127 10.81 -5.90 -18.42
N PHE A 128 11.06 -5.77 -17.12
CA PHE A 128 11.47 -4.48 -16.54
C PHE A 128 12.91 -4.11 -16.95
N PRO A 129 13.22 -2.81 -17.12
CA PRO A 129 14.59 -2.37 -17.35
C PRO A 129 15.48 -2.74 -16.15
N ALA A 130 16.80 -2.83 -16.39
CA ALA A 130 17.79 -3.12 -15.37
C ALA A 130 17.67 -2.15 -14.17
N GLY A 131 17.47 -2.70 -12.97
CA GLY A 131 17.19 -1.92 -11.77
C GLY A 131 16.58 -2.78 -10.65
N PRO A 132 16.21 -2.18 -9.51
CA PRO A 132 15.75 -2.92 -8.33
C PRO A 132 14.51 -3.78 -8.60
N MET A 133 13.57 -3.29 -9.41
CA MET A 133 12.37 -4.02 -9.86
C MET A 133 12.74 -5.33 -10.57
N ASN A 134 13.59 -5.25 -11.61
CA ASN A 134 14.01 -6.43 -12.37
C ASN A 134 14.82 -7.40 -11.50
N ASN A 135 15.66 -6.89 -10.61
CA ASN A 135 16.46 -7.72 -9.70
C ASN A 135 15.58 -8.50 -8.72
N ALA A 136 14.56 -7.87 -8.14
CA ALA A 136 13.60 -8.52 -7.24
C ALA A 136 12.76 -9.59 -7.97
N VAL A 137 12.24 -9.28 -9.16
CA VAL A 137 11.51 -10.26 -9.98
C VAL A 137 12.40 -11.44 -10.37
N SER A 138 13.64 -11.17 -10.84
CA SER A 138 14.61 -12.21 -11.19
C SER A 138 14.93 -13.09 -9.98
N LYS A 139 15.13 -12.49 -8.81
CA LYS A 139 15.43 -13.21 -7.57
C LYS A 139 14.30 -14.15 -7.13
N LEU A 140 13.03 -13.77 -7.29
CA LEU A 140 11.92 -14.69 -7.03
C LEU A 140 11.78 -15.78 -8.12
N ARG A 141 12.08 -15.45 -9.39
CA ARG A 141 12.16 -16.44 -10.48
C ARG A 141 13.27 -17.47 -10.24
N ASP A 142 14.43 -17.06 -9.73
CA ASP A 142 15.54 -17.94 -9.33
C ASP A 142 15.18 -18.90 -8.18
N LEU A 143 14.21 -18.53 -7.33
CA LEU A 143 13.66 -19.38 -6.27
C LEU A 143 12.60 -20.38 -6.80
N GLY A 144 12.31 -20.36 -8.11
CA GLY A 144 11.36 -21.25 -8.78
C GLY A 144 9.94 -20.70 -8.91
N PHE A 145 9.66 -19.48 -8.42
CA PHE A 145 8.34 -18.86 -8.54
C PHE A 145 8.10 -18.31 -9.94
N ARG A 146 6.91 -18.58 -10.51
CA ARG A 146 6.52 -18.04 -11.82
C ARG A 146 5.88 -16.66 -11.63
N ILE A 147 6.56 -15.65 -12.17
CA ILE A 147 6.15 -14.25 -12.08
C ILE A 147 6.11 -13.64 -13.47
N HIS A 148 4.94 -13.10 -13.81
CA HIS A 148 4.65 -12.41 -15.04
C HIS A 148 4.69 -10.90 -14.79
N THR A 149 5.37 -10.17 -15.67
CA THR A 149 5.53 -8.72 -15.60
C THR A 149 5.00 -8.11 -16.89
N GLY A 150 4.35 -6.95 -16.79
CA GLY A 150 3.62 -6.41 -17.93
C GLY A 150 3.09 -5.01 -17.73
N ARG A 151 2.26 -4.58 -18.67
CA ARG A 151 1.34 -3.45 -18.51
C ARG A 151 -0.10 -3.90 -18.64
N TRP A 152 -0.98 -3.36 -17.80
CA TRP A 152 -2.42 -3.63 -17.88
C TRP A 152 -3.04 -2.72 -18.93
N LEU A 153 -3.72 -3.31 -19.92
CA LEU A 153 -4.35 -2.67 -21.08
C LEU A 153 -5.64 -1.93 -20.70
N VAL A 154 -5.49 -0.97 -19.79
CA VAL A 154 -6.54 -0.09 -19.26
C VAL A 154 -6.08 1.37 -19.32
N ALA A 155 -6.97 2.30 -19.00
CA ALA A 155 -6.62 3.73 -18.96
C ALA A 155 -5.46 3.98 -17.98
N GLY A 156 -4.42 4.67 -18.42
CA GLY A 156 -3.15 4.85 -17.70
C GLY A 156 -2.04 3.86 -18.05
N ASN A 157 -2.36 2.68 -18.60
CA ASN A 157 -1.39 1.62 -18.95
C ASN A 157 -0.37 1.29 -17.82
N PRO A 158 -0.83 1.07 -16.56
CA PRO A 158 0.05 0.90 -15.39
C PRO A 158 0.92 -0.36 -15.49
N LEU A 159 2.07 -0.33 -14.81
CA LEU A 159 2.91 -1.51 -14.63
C LEU A 159 2.21 -2.54 -13.73
N VAL A 160 2.31 -3.82 -14.07
CA VAL A 160 1.79 -4.94 -13.25
C VAL A 160 2.86 -5.99 -12.96
N ILE A 161 2.73 -6.62 -11.80
CA ILE A 161 3.39 -7.88 -11.45
C ILE A 161 2.30 -8.87 -11.04
N LEU A 162 2.24 -9.99 -11.76
CA LEU A 162 1.28 -11.05 -11.53
C LEU A 162 1.98 -12.33 -11.06
N PHE A 163 1.61 -12.79 -9.87
CA PHE A 163 2.19 -13.94 -9.21
C PHE A 163 1.39 -15.21 -9.50
N ASP A 164 2.00 -16.22 -10.10
CA ASP A 164 1.36 -17.53 -10.22
C ASP A 164 1.44 -18.29 -8.90
N ILE A 165 0.35 -18.22 -8.16
CA ILE A 165 0.10 -18.93 -6.89
C ILE A 165 0.40 -20.43 -7.00
N GLY A 166 0.11 -21.05 -8.15
CA GLY A 166 0.35 -22.47 -8.39
C GLY A 166 1.84 -22.85 -8.37
N SER A 167 2.75 -21.90 -8.59
CA SER A 167 4.20 -22.13 -8.48
C SER A 167 4.72 -22.19 -7.04
N ALA A 168 3.94 -21.71 -6.07
CA ALA A 168 4.32 -21.65 -4.65
C ALA A 168 3.44 -22.54 -3.75
N SER A 169 2.53 -23.35 -4.31
CA SER A 169 1.60 -24.19 -3.55
C SER A 169 2.31 -25.25 -2.68
N CYS A 170 3.51 -25.68 -3.06
CA CYS A 170 4.35 -26.57 -2.26
C CYS A 170 4.79 -25.98 -0.92
N ASN A 171 4.78 -24.65 -0.77
CA ASN A 171 5.18 -23.95 0.45
C ASN A 171 3.98 -23.61 1.36
N LEU A 172 2.75 -23.96 0.96
CA LEU A 172 1.51 -23.56 1.66
C LEU A 172 1.52 -23.92 3.15
N ASP A 173 1.93 -25.13 3.52
CA ASP A 173 1.94 -25.56 4.92
C ASP A 173 2.95 -24.76 5.76
N GLN A 174 4.12 -24.43 5.21
CA GLN A 174 5.11 -23.56 5.86
C GLN A 174 4.57 -22.13 6.02
N TYR A 175 3.86 -21.61 5.01
CA TYR A 175 3.23 -20.29 5.06
C TYR A 175 2.09 -20.24 6.10
N LYS A 176 1.25 -21.28 6.18
CA LYS A 176 0.22 -21.42 7.22
C LYS A 176 0.83 -21.48 8.62
N GLN A 177 1.88 -22.27 8.82
CA GLN A 177 2.59 -22.33 10.10
C GLN A 177 3.14 -20.96 10.48
N THR A 178 3.85 -20.30 9.56
CA THR A 178 4.44 -18.96 9.78
C THR A 178 3.38 -17.90 10.10
N LEU A 179 2.21 -17.97 9.44
CA LEU A 179 1.07 -17.08 9.72
C LEU A 179 0.52 -17.31 11.14
N PHE A 180 0.31 -18.57 11.51
CA PHE A 180 -0.20 -18.94 12.83
C PHE A 180 0.76 -18.54 13.96
N GLU A 181 2.06 -18.79 13.79
CA GLU A 181 3.10 -18.39 14.76
C GLU A 181 3.17 -16.87 14.98
N LYS A 182 2.93 -16.07 13.93
CA LYS A 182 3.00 -14.60 14.00
C LYS A 182 1.71 -13.91 14.43
N SER A 183 0.54 -14.51 14.17
CA SER A 183 -0.76 -13.84 14.32
C SER A 183 -1.81 -14.63 15.10
N GLY A 184 -1.59 -15.93 15.36
CA GLY A 184 -2.58 -16.83 15.93
C GLY A 184 -3.71 -17.23 14.96
N ILE A 185 -3.67 -16.79 13.69
CA ILE A 185 -4.69 -17.07 12.68
C ILE A 185 -4.40 -18.41 12.00
N GLY A 186 -5.30 -19.38 12.16
CA GLY A 186 -5.25 -20.67 11.47
C GLY A 186 -6.17 -20.70 10.25
N ILE A 187 -5.73 -21.38 9.18
CA ILE A 187 -6.45 -21.45 7.90
C ILE A 187 -6.86 -22.91 7.62
N PRO A 188 -8.18 -23.22 7.48
CA PRO A 188 -8.67 -24.56 7.16
C PRO A 188 -8.01 -25.18 5.91
N HIS A 189 -7.87 -26.50 5.85
CA HIS A 189 -7.24 -27.16 4.71
C HIS A 189 -8.10 -27.07 3.43
N GLU A 190 -9.41 -27.30 3.55
CA GLU A 190 -10.34 -27.31 2.42
C GLU A 190 -10.72 -25.92 1.87
N ASP A 191 -10.33 -24.84 2.55
CA ASP A 191 -10.63 -23.46 2.14
C ASP A 191 -9.63 -22.98 1.08
N ILE A 192 -9.96 -23.23 -0.18
CA ILE A 192 -9.14 -22.86 -1.33
C ILE A 192 -8.93 -21.34 -1.41
N GLU A 193 -9.94 -20.53 -1.11
CA GLU A 193 -9.83 -19.06 -1.22
C GLU A 193 -8.85 -18.50 -0.18
N SER A 194 -8.95 -18.95 1.07
CA SER A 194 -7.99 -18.58 2.11
C SER A 194 -6.58 -19.15 1.85
N ASN A 195 -6.47 -20.36 1.28
CA ASN A 195 -5.17 -20.93 0.89
C ASN A 195 -4.48 -20.09 -0.21
N ASP A 196 -5.21 -19.75 -1.28
CA ASP A 196 -4.76 -18.91 -2.39
C ASP A 196 -4.34 -17.51 -1.87
N ALA A 197 -5.14 -16.91 -0.98
CA ALA A 197 -4.85 -15.62 -0.36
C ALA A 197 -3.58 -15.62 0.49
N VAL A 198 -3.31 -16.69 1.26
CA VAL A 198 -2.06 -16.87 2.00
C VAL A 198 -0.87 -16.90 1.05
N ILE A 199 -0.91 -17.75 0.02
CA ILE A 199 0.21 -17.89 -0.92
C ILE A 199 0.49 -16.55 -1.64
N PHE A 200 -0.56 -15.87 -2.12
CA PHE A 200 -0.44 -14.55 -2.73
C PHE A 200 0.17 -13.52 -1.77
N GLY A 201 -0.31 -13.47 -0.53
CA GLY A 201 0.22 -12.56 0.50
C GLY A 201 1.70 -12.77 0.80
N PHE A 202 2.14 -14.04 0.90
CA PHE A 202 3.55 -14.38 1.11
C PHE A 202 4.42 -14.02 -0.11
N LEU A 203 3.97 -14.30 -1.34
CA LEU A 203 4.69 -13.92 -2.56
C LEU A 203 4.82 -12.40 -2.73
N ALA A 204 3.75 -11.65 -2.48
CA ALA A 204 3.76 -10.20 -2.51
C ALA A 204 4.69 -9.62 -1.44
N ALA A 205 4.64 -10.12 -0.20
CA ALA A 205 5.52 -9.69 0.88
C ALA A 205 6.99 -9.99 0.57
N GLN A 206 7.30 -11.18 0.03
CA GLN A 206 8.65 -11.57 -0.36
C GLN A 206 9.20 -10.72 -1.52
N PHE A 207 8.36 -10.38 -2.51
CA PHE A 207 8.73 -9.45 -3.56
C PHE A 207 9.06 -8.05 -3.01
N ILE A 208 8.23 -7.53 -2.09
CA ILE A 208 8.44 -6.21 -1.48
C ILE A 208 9.75 -6.18 -0.67
N ASP A 209 10.10 -7.25 0.05
CA ASP A 209 11.34 -7.36 0.82
C ASP A 209 12.60 -7.39 -0.09
N GLU A 210 12.59 -8.25 -1.12
CA GLU A 210 13.68 -8.31 -2.10
C GLU A 210 13.82 -6.97 -2.86
N PHE A 211 12.70 -6.34 -3.24
CA PHE A 211 12.70 -5.01 -3.86
C PHE A 211 13.29 -3.95 -2.92
N HIS A 212 12.93 -3.96 -1.64
CA HIS A 212 13.51 -3.07 -0.63
C HIS A 212 15.01 -3.32 -0.45
N TYR A 213 15.47 -4.58 -0.45
CA TYR A 213 16.89 -4.94 -0.39
C TYR A 213 17.67 -4.38 -1.59
N PHE A 214 17.22 -4.65 -2.82
CA PHE A 214 17.91 -4.16 -4.02
C PHE A 214 17.87 -2.63 -4.15
N SER A 215 16.79 -1.99 -3.72
CA SER A 215 16.65 -0.53 -3.77
C SER A 215 17.57 0.18 -2.78
N ASN A 216 17.79 -0.37 -1.58
CA ASN A 216 18.77 0.18 -0.64
C ASN A 216 20.22 -0.09 -1.06
N LYS A 217 20.48 -1.24 -1.72
CA LYS A 217 21.84 -1.64 -2.10
C LYS A 217 22.44 -0.81 -3.24
N GLY A 218 21.60 -0.26 -4.11
CA GLY A 218 22.03 0.47 -5.33
C GLY A 218 21.80 1.98 -5.32
N GLY A 219 21.21 2.55 -4.27
CA GLY A 219 20.81 3.97 -4.22
C GLY A 219 21.58 4.80 -3.19
N GLU A 220 21.89 6.05 -3.53
CA GLU A 220 22.39 7.05 -2.56
C GLU A 220 21.27 7.52 -1.61
N THR A 221 20.02 7.45 -2.05
CA THR A 221 18.82 7.84 -1.29
C THR A 221 18.00 6.62 -0.89
N ALA A 222 17.66 6.52 0.40
CA ALA A 222 16.81 5.42 0.89
C ALA A 222 15.41 5.44 0.22
N PRO A 223 14.88 4.29 -0.21
CA PRO A 223 13.58 4.21 -0.88
C PRO A 223 12.42 4.47 0.08
N LYS A 224 11.44 5.24 -0.37
CA LYS A 224 10.19 5.54 0.35
C LYS A 224 9.07 4.70 -0.24
N ILE A 225 8.86 3.51 0.34
CA ILE A 225 7.94 2.51 -0.20
C ILE A 225 6.59 2.58 0.54
N VAL A 226 5.51 2.72 -0.23
CA VAL A 226 4.13 2.58 0.22
C VAL A 226 3.53 1.31 -0.38
N CYS A 227 2.87 0.51 0.45
CA CYS A 227 2.15 -0.69 0.01
C CYS A 227 0.68 -0.55 0.43
N HIS A 228 -0.23 -0.49 -0.55
CA HIS A 228 -1.67 -0.37 -0.37
C HIS A 228 -2.32 -1.71 -0.74
N PHE A 229 -3.19 -2.25 0.12
CA PHE A 229 -3.81 -3.56 -0.09
C PHE A 229 -5.33 -3.43 -0.09
N HIS A 230 -6.00 -4.03 -1.09
CA HIS A 230 -7.46 -4.17 -1.21
C HIS A 230 -7.88 -5.64 -1.19
#